data_AF-A0A848K9N5-F1
#
_entry.id   AF-A0A848K9N5-F1
#
_cell.length_a   1.000
_cell.length_b   1.000
_cell.length_c   1.000
_cell.angle_alpha   90.00
_cell.angle_beta   90.00
_cell.angle_gamma   90.00
#
_symmetry.space_group_name_H-M   'P 1'
#
loop_
_entity.id
_entity.type
_entity.pdbx_description
1 polymer ?
#
loop_
_entity_poly.entity_id
_entity_poly.type
_entity_poly.pdbx_seq_one_letter_code
_entity_poly.pdbx_strand_id
1 'polypeptide(L)'
;MQTAIQLTLTSLQIGAVYILFSLGLTLIFGVMRIVNFAHGHLFAVSALVVAAIVPWLSASGFPVLAAYLIGAVAGILASLALGFAMYVGGFRFFQRDLVGSFILSIGLVLLLDGILMKIFGGAVRPMPDIIPGTLSVLGAAITSQRLALCVAAVAVTALLYWALTRTKLGKALRAVSIDHEAAMLQGIPYNRMALSGFMIAAGLAALAGALIAPVTIVSPVIGADYLIKGFIAVIVGGLGSVPGAILGGLFVAAIETLGGFYFDPSSATIAIFILVIAVLLVRPKGLLGHG
;
A
#
# COMPACT_ATOMS: atom_id res chain seq x y z
N MET A 1 15.82 -26.27 -9.00
CA MET A 1 14.35 -26.17 -8.97
C MET A 1 13.82 -25.53 -7.68
N GLN A 2 14.29 -25.96 -6.50
CA GLN A 2 13.86 -25.39 -5.20
C GLN A 2 14.07 -23.86 -5.10
N THR A 3 15.21 -23.34 -5.54
CA THR A 3 15.51 -21.90 -5.52
C THR A 3 14.52 -21.07 -6.35
N ALA A 4 14.16 -21.56 -7.54
CA ALA A 4 13.21 -20.85 -8.41
C ALA A 4 11.81 -20.80 -7.76
N ILE A 5 11.35 -21.91 -7.19
CA ILE A 5 10.07 -22.00 -6.47
C ILE A 5 10.07 -21.05 -5.26
N GLN A 6 11.16 -21.02 -4.49
CA GLN A 6 11.31 -20.15 -3.33
C GLN A 6 11.27 -18.66 -3.73
N LEU A 7 11.96 -18.28 -4.81
CA LEU A 7 11.95 -16.90 -5.30
C LEU A 7 10.57 -16.49 -5.80
N THR A 8 9.86 -17.35 -6.52
CA THR A 8 8.48 -17.05 -6.95
C THR A 8 7.52 -16.86 -5.77
N LEU A 9 7.63 -17.69 -4.73
CA LEU A 9 6.79 -17.56 -3.54
C LEU A 9 7.14 -16.30 -2.74
N THR A 10 8.43 -15.95 -2.67
CA THR A 10 8.89 -14.70 -2.04
C THR A 10 8.41 -13.48 -2.83
N SER A 11 8.45 -13.55 -4.17
CA SER A 11 7.93 -12.51 -5.06
C SER A 11 6.44 -12.26 -4.80
N LEU A 12 5.66 -13.35 -4.67
CA LEU A 12 4.22 -13.25 -4.45
C LEU A 12 3.88 -12.63 -3.09
N GLN A 13 4.65 -12.97 -2.05
CA GLN A 13 4.48 -12.41 -0.71
C GLN A 13 4.76 -10.90 -0.66
N ILE A 14 5.88 -10.47 -1.23
CA ILE A 14 6.23 -9.04 -1.30
C ILE A 14 5.25 -8.30 -2.22
N GLY A 15 4.92 -8.93 -3.35
CA GLY A 15 3.94 -8.43 -4.32
C GLY A 15 2.57 -8.19 -3.70
N ALA A 16 2.10 -9.08 -2.81
CA ALA A 16 0.84 -8.90 -2.11
C ALA A 16 0.74 -7.56 -1.35
N VAL A 17 1.82 -7.14 -0.69
CA VAL A 17 1.88 -5.86 0.04
C VAL A 17 1.95 -4.69 -0.94
N TYR A 18 2.76 -4.80 -1.99
CA TYR A 18 2.84 -3.77 -3.03
C TYR A 18 1.52 -3.59 -3.77
N ILE A 19 0.78 -4.67 -4.01
CA ILE A 19 -0.56 -4.61 -4.61
C ILE A 19 -1.49 -3.80 -3.70
N LEU A 20 -1.60 -4.13 -2.42
CA LEU A 20 -2.47 -3.39 -1.50
C LEU A 20 -2.14 -1.91 -1.45
N PHE A 21 -0.84 -1.58 -1.34
CA PHE A 21 -0.36 -0.21 -1.34
C PHE A 21 -0.70 0.51 -2.66
N SER A 22 -0.40 -0.13 -3.79
CA SER A 22 -0.63 0.42 -5.14
C SER A 22 -2.11 0.60 -5.44
N LEU A 23 -2.98 -0.29 -4.95
CA LEU A 23 -4.43 -0.17 -5.09
C LEU A 23 -4.97 1.08 -4.37
N GLY A 24 -4.42 1.41 -3.21
CA GLY A 24 -4.73 2.66 -2.50
C GLY A 24 -4.37 3.89 -3.34
N LEU A 25 -3.12 3.96 -3.81
CA LEU A 25 -2.67 5.04 -4.71
C LEU A 25 -3.52 5.13 -5.99
N THR A 26 -3.85 3.98 -6.58
CA THR A 26 -4.66 3.89 -7.81
C THR A 26 -6.06 4.44 -7.61
N LEU A 27 -6.69 4.17 -6.47
CA LEU A 27 -8.01 4.73 -6.14
C LEU A 27 -7.97 6.23 -5.92
N ILE A 28 -6.95 6.72 -5.20
CA ILE A 28 -6.74 8.16 -4.98
C ILE A 28 -6.61 8.87 -6.33
N PHE A 29 -5.71 8.39 -7.19
CA PHE A 29 -5.48 8.99 -8.49
C PHE A 29 -6.70 8.85 -9.40
N GLY A 30 -7.32 7.67 -9.44
CA GLY A 30 -8.48 7.39 -10.30
C GLY A 30 -9.63 8.35 -10.01
N VAL A 31 -9.97 8.56 -8.74
CA VAL A 31 -11.15 9.36 -8.36
C VAL A 31 -10.80 10.86 -8.30
N MET A 32 -9.72 11.23 -7.62
CA MET A 32 -9.40 12.63 -7.32
C MET A 32 -8.40 13.25 -8.28
N ARG A 33 -7.70 12.46 -9.11
CA ARG A 33 -6.59 12.90 -9.97
C ARG A 33 -5.56 13.78 -9.25
N ILE A 34 -5.17 13.34 -8.05
CA ILE A 34 -4.14 13.98 -7.22
C ILE A 34 -2.95 13.06 -7.02
N VAL A 35 -1.80 13.64 -6.72
CA VAL A 35 -0.59 12.90 -6.31
C VAL A 35 -0.43 13.05 -4.80
N ASN A 36 -0.48 11.93 -4.06
CA ASN A 36 -0.40 11.93 -2.61
C ASN A 36 0.86 11.18 -2.13
N PHE A 37 1.98 11.89 -1.96
CA PHE A 37 3.19 11.31 -1.37
C PHE A 37 3.03 10.97 0.11
N ALA A 38 2.14 11.64 0.84
CA ALA A 38 1.87 11.34 2.24
C ALA A 38 1.07 10.03 2.45
N HIS A 39 0.73 9.31 1.37
CA HIS A 39 0.15 7.96 1.44
C HIS A 39 1.06 6.96 2.15
N GLY A 40 2.39 7.11 2.00
CA GLY A 40 3.38 6.29 2.71
C GLY A 40 3.26 6.41 4.23
N HIS A 41 2.88 7.59 4.74
CA HIS A 41 2.70 7.81 6.18
C HIS A 41 1.45 7.13 6.73
N LEU A 42 0.39 6.96 5.94
CA LEU A 42 -0.77 6.16 6.32
C LEU A 42 -0.40 4.69 6.54
N PHE A 43 0.50 4.17 5.72
CA PHE A 43 1.10 2.85 5.90
C PHE A 43 2.01 2.79 7.13
N ALA A 44 2.91 3.77 7.27
CA ALA A 44 3.88 3.83 8.36
C ALA A 44 3.22 3.95 9.74
N VAL A 45 2.20 4.80 9.89
CA VAL A 45 1.45 4.96 11.16
C VAL A 45 0.88 3.63 11.62
N SER A 46 0.23 2.88 10.74
CA SER A 46 -0.32 1.57 11.07
C SER A 46 0.76 0.60 11.53
N ALA A 47 1.86 0.52 10.78
CA ALA A 47 2.99 -0.35 11.11
C ALA A 47 3.64 0.02 12.46
N LEU A 48 3.83 1.31 12.72
CA LEU A 48 4.43 1.83 13.96
C LEU A 48 3.53 1.60 15.17
N VAL A 49 2.22 1.78 15.04
CA VAL A 49 1.25 1.51 16.10
C VAL A 49 1.24 0.02 16.44
N VAL A 50 1.24 -0.85 15.43
CA VAL A 50 1.37 -2.31 15.61
C VAL A 50 2.69 -2.65 16.32
N ALA A 51 3.81 -2.09 15.86
CA ALA A 51 5.14 -2.28 16.46
C ALA A 51 5.27 -1.71 17.88
N ALA A 52 4.41 -0.77 18.28
CA ALA A 52 4.37 -0.22 19.63
C ALA A 52 3.49 -1.04 20.58
N ILE A 53 2.30 -1.44 20.13
CA ILE A 53 1.30 -2.10 20.99
C ILE A 53 1.64 -3.56 21.23
N VAL A 54 2.05 -4.30 20.19
CA VAL A 54 2.20 -5.76 20.31
C VAL A 54 3.27 -6.18 21.31
N PRO A 55 4.49 -5.60 21.34
CA PRO A 55 5.49 -5.98 22.34
C PRO A 55 5.03 -5.63 23.76
N TRP A 56 4.38 -4.47 23.93
CA TRP A 56 3.86 -4.02 25.23
C TRP A 56 2.77 -4.96 25.78
N LEU A 57 1.82 -5.35 24.93
CA LEU A 57 0.73 -6.23 25.33
C LEU A 57 1.21 -7.68 25.54
N SER A 58 2.15 -8.14 24.71
CA SER A 58 2.77 -9.47 24.87
C SER A 58 3.57 -9.56 26.19
N ALA A 59 4.30 -8.50 26.55
CA ALA A 59 4.99 -8.40 27.84
C ALA A 59 4.02 -8.38 29.03
N SER A 60 2.78 -7.92 28.82
CA SER A 60 1.71 -7.93 29.82
C SER A 60 0.98 -9.28 29.92
N GLY A 61 1.46 -10.33 29.24
CA GLY A 61 0.92 -11.69 29.31
C GLY A 61 -0.22 -11.99 28.33
N PHE A 62 -0.56 -11.08 27.42
CA PHE A 62 -1.57 -11.38 26.40
C PHE A 62 -1.05 -12.36 25.34
N PRO A 63 -1.91 -13.23 24.78
CA PRO A 63 -1.55 -14.04 23.63
C PRO A 63 -1.09 -13.18 22.45
N VAL A 64 0.02 -13.54 21.80
CA VAL A 64 0.64 -12.74 20.72
C VAL A 64 -0.35 -12.47 19.58
N LEU A 65 -1.20 -13.45 19.24
CA LEU A 65 -2.24 -13.26 18.23
C LEU A 65 -3.28 -12.21 18.62
N ALA A 66 -3.72 -12.19 19.88
CA ALA A 66 -4.65 -11.19 20.38
C ALA A 66 -3.99 -9.80 20.42
N ALA A 67 -2.74 -9.72 20.86
CA ALA A 67 -1.95 -8.49 20.81
C ALA A 67 -1.82 -7.95 19.39
N TYR A 68 -1.55 -8.82 18.42
CA TYR A 68 -1.49 -8.43 17.01
C TYR A 68 -2.82 -7.91 16.48
N LEU A 69 -3.94 -8.61 16.73
CA LEU A 69 -5.25 -8.15 16.27
C LEU A 69 -5.64 -6.80 16.86
N ILE A 70 -5.40 -6.60 18.17
CA ILE A 70 -5.63 -5.31 18.83
C ILE A 70 -4.74 -4.23 18.23
N GLY A 71 -3.44 -4.51 18.08
CA GLY A 71 -2.48 -3.59 17.46
C GLY A 71 -2.85 -3.23 16.02
N ALA A 72 -3.27 -4.22 15.22
CA ALA A 72 -3.67 -4.03 13.82
C ALA A 72 -4.93 -3.18 13.72
N VAL A 73 -5.96 -3.45 14.53
CA VAL A 73 -7.18 -2.62 14.58
C VAL A 73 -6.83 -1.19 15.02
N ALA A 74 -6.02 -1.02 16.07
CA ALA A 74 -5.60 0.29 16.53
C ALA A 74 -4.79 1.05 15.47
N GLY A 75 -3.87 0.38 14.78
CA GLY A 75 -3.08 0.96 13.68
C GLY A 75 -3.94 1.38 12.50
N ILE A 76 -4.90 0.54 12.10
CA ILE A 76 -5.85 0.86 11.03
C ILE A 76 -6.71 2.06 11.42
N LEU A 77 -7.25 2.10 12.63
CA LEU A 77 -8.04 3.23 13.10
C LEU A 77 -7.23 4.53 13.19
N ALA A 78 -5.97 4.46 13.66
CA ALA A 78 -5.07 5.61 13.71
C ALA A 78 -4.79 6.16 12.30
N SER A 79 -4.49 5.29 11.34
CA SER A 79 -4.27 5.68 9.94
C SER A 79 -5.54 6.20 9.26
N LEU A 80 -6.72 5.65 9.56
CA LEU A 80 -7.99 6.17 9.05
C LEU A 80 -8.29 7.56 9.63
N ALA A 81 -8.05 7.77 10.92
CA ALA A 81 -8.20 9.07 11.56
C ALA A 81 -7.24 10.11 10.96
N LEU A 82 -5.97 9.73 10.76
CA LEU A 82 -4.97 10.57 10.12
C LEU A 82 -5.36 10.87 8.65
N GLY A 83 -5.80 9.86 7.91
CA GLY A 83 -6.27 10.02 6.53
C GLY A 83 -7.48 10.94 6.42
N PHE A 84 -8.44 10.82 7.33
CA PHE A 84 -9.58 11.73 7.40
C PHE A 84 -9.14 13.17 7.69
N ALA A 85 -8.21 13.36 8.64
CA ALA A 85 -7.65 14.68 8.95
C ALA A 85 -6.91 15.30 7.76
N MET A 86 -6.08 14.52 7.06
CA MET A 86 -5.38 14.97 5.84
C MET A 86 -6.35 15.34 4.72
N TYR A 87 -7.43 14.57 4.56
CA TYR A 87 -8.43 14.87 3.55
C TYR A 87 -9.19 16.16 3.86
N VAL A 88 -9.75 16.27 5.06
CA VAL A 88 -10.57 17.44 5.45
C VAL A 88 -9.73 18.70 5.58
N GLY A 89 -8.52 18.60 6.13
CA GLY A 89 -7.63 19.73 6.36
C GLY A 89 -6.84 20.19 5.13
N GLY A 90 -6.73 19.35 4.09
CA GLY A 90 -5.90 19.65 2.93
C GLY A 90 -6.49 19.16 1.61
N PHE A 91 -6.45 17.84 1.36
CA PHE A 91 -6.69 17.30 0.01
C PHE A 91 -8.08 17.60 -0.56
N ARG A 92 -9.09 17.88 0.29
CA ARG A 92 -10.41 18.33 -0.14
C ARG A 92 -10.37 19.61 -0.98
N PHE A 93 -9.41 20.51 -0.74
CA PHE A 93 -9.30 21.80 -1.42
C PHE A 93 -8.49 21.73 -2.72
N PHE A 94 -7.70 20.68 -2.92
CA PHE A 94 -6.81 20.50 -4.08
C PHE A 94 -7.24 19.32 -4.96
N GLN A 95 -8.53 18.99 -4.96
CA GLN A 95 -9.07 17.91 -5.79
C GLN A 95 -8.87 18.26 -7.27
N ARG A 96 -8.27 17.32 -8.03
CA ARG A 96 -7.90 17.48 -9.45
C ARG A 96 -6.86 18.57 -9.75
N ASP A 97 -6.21 19.12 -8.72
CA ASP A 97 -5.04 19.98 -8.86
C ASP A 97 -3.77 19.17 -8.57
N LEU A 98 -3.10 18.71 -9.64
CA LEU A 98 -1.89 17.90 -9.53
C LEU A 98 -0.75 18.67 -8.85
N VAL A 99 -0.60 19.96 -9.11
CA VAL A 99 0.51 20.77 -8.59
C VAL A 99 0.24 21.12 -7.13
N GLY A 100 -0.95 21.60 -6.81
CA GLY A 100 -1.34 21.93 -5.44
C GLY A 100 -1.34 20.70 -4.52
N SER A 101 -1.87 19.56 -5.00
CA SER A 101 -1.83 18.31 -4.24
C SER A 101 -0.42 17.76 -4.03
N PHE A 102 0.45 17.91 -5.03
CA PHE A 102 1.87 17.57 -4.90
C PHE A 102 2.54 18.39 -3.79
N ILE A 103 2.45 19.73 -3.86
CA ILE A 103 3.02 20.65 -2.87
C ILE A 103 2.49 20.34 -1.46
N LEU A 104 1.17 20.19 -1.32
CA LEU A 104 0.54 19.81 -0.06
C LEU A 104 1.10 18.48 0.46
N SER A 105 1.20 17.47 -0.39
CA SER A 105 1.65 16.14 0.02
C SER A 105 3.11 16.14 0.47
N ILE A 106 3.99 16.90 -0.18
CA ILE A 106 5.39 17.05 0.25
C ILE A 106 5.47 17.79 1.59
N GLY A 107 4.69 18.85 1.78
CA GLY A 107 4.59 19.54 3.07
C GLY A 107 4.12 18.60 4.19
N LEU A 108 3.11 17.76 3.91
CA LEU A 108 2.63 16.74 4.84
C LEU A 108 3.68 15.67 5.13
N VAL A 109 4.44 15.21 4.14
CA VAL A 109 5.55 14.24 4.34
C VAL A 109 6.55 14.80 5.34
N LEU A 110 7.05 16.02 5.13
CA LEU A 110 8.04 16.65 6.01
C LEU A 110 7.51 16.83 7.45
N LEU A 111 6.26 17.26 7.58
CA LEU A 111 5.60 17.42 8.87
C LEU A 111 5.42 16.07 9.59
N LEU A 112 4.93 15.06 8.88
CA LEU A 112 4.66 13.74 9.43
C LEU A 112 5.95 12.99 9.77
N ASP A 113 7.01 13.12 8.98
CA ASP A 113 8.34 12.58 9.33
C ASP A 113 8.81 13.13 10.67
N GLY A 114 8.72 14.45 10.87
CA GLY A 114 9.07 15.09 12.14
C GLY A 114 8.22 14.62 13.32
N ILE A 115 6.89 14.50 13.11
CA ILE A 115 5.96 14.03 14.15
C ILE A 115 6.23 12.56 14.51
N LEU A 116 6.36 11.67 13.52
CA LEU A 116 6.59 10.25 13.75
C LEU A 116 7.95 10.02 14.40
N MET A 117 8.99 10.72 13.96
CA MET A 117 10.32 10.65 14.56
C MET A 117 10.31 11.13 16.02
N LYS A 118 9.52 12.16 16.34
CA LYS A 118 9.36 12.66 17.71
C LYS A 118 8.59 11.70 18.63
N ILE A 119 7.51 11.08 18.12
CA ILE A 119 6.63 10.20 18.92
C ILE A 119 7.25 8.81 19.10
N PHE A 120 7.71 8.20 18.01
CA PHE A 120 8.16 6.80 18.01
C PHE A 120 9.67 6.65 18.19
N GLY A 121 10.44 7.73 17.99
CA GLY A 121 11.89 7.73 17.98
C GLY A 121 12.46 7.11 16.70
N GLY A 122 13.79 7.10 16.57
CA GLY A 122 14.49 6.43 15.47
C GLY A 122 14.76 4.93 15.71
N ALA A 123 14.31 4.37 16.83
CA ALA A 123 14.65 3.01 17.22
C ALA A 123 13.83 1.98 16.42
N VAL A 124 14.55 1.08 15.76
CA VAL A 124 13.99 -0.14 15.16
C VAL A 124 13.34 -0.97 16.26
N ARG A 125 12.05 -1.30 16.09
CA ARG A 125 11.33 -2.16 17.03
C ARG A 125 11.21 -3.57 16.43
N PRO A 126 11.97 -4.56 16.92
CA PRO A 126 11.74 -5.94 16.53
C PRO A 126 10.37 -6.39 17.07
N MET A 127 9.59 -7.08 16.25
CA MET A 127 8.32 -7.65 16.65
C MET A 127 8.50 -9.14 16.97
N PRO A 128 7.81 -9.68 17.99
CA PRO A 128 7.76 -11.11 18.20
C PRO A 128 7.02 -11.81 17.06
N ASP A 129 7.44 -13.03 16.71
CA ASP A 129 6.73 -13.85 15.74
C ASP A 129 5.32 -14.19 16.23
N ILE A 130 4.31 -13.96 15.38
CA ILE A 130 2.90 -14.20 15.70
C ILE A 130 2.57 -15.67 15.54
N ILE A 131 3.08 -16.28 14.47
CA ILE A 131 2.85 -17.67 14.13
C ILE A 131 4.22 -18.34 13.97
N PRO A 132 4.73 -19.02 15.01
CA PRO A 132 5.97 -19.76 14.90
C PRO A 132 5.77 -20.94 13.94
N GLY A 133 6.80 -21.23 13.14
CA GLY A 133 6.83 -22.39 12.26
C GLY A 133 7.16 -22.07 10.81
N THR A 134 7.78 -23.05 10.16
CA THR A 134 8.06 -23.04 8.73
C THR A 134 7.33 -24.19 8.07
N LEU A 135 6.64 -23.90 6.97
CA LEU A 135 6.00 -24.87 6.13
C LEU A 135 6.86 -25.07 4.89
N SER A 136 7.18 -26.32 4.57
CA SER A 136 7.83 -26.65 3.30
C SER A 136 6.76 -26.81 2.22
N VAL A 137 6.71 -25.90 1.26
CA VAL A 137 5.80 -25.96 0.11
C VAL A 137 6.66 -26.27 -1.12
N LEU A 138 6.45 -27.43 -1.74
CA LEU A 138 7.17 -27.86 -2.96
C LEU A 138 8.72 -27.76 -2.83
N GLY A 139 9.25 -28.02 -1.63
CA GLY A 139 10.69 -27.95 -1.34
C GLY A 139 11.24 -26.56 -1.02
N ALA A 140 10.39 -25.52 -0.98
CA ALA A 140 10.73 -24.18 -0.50
C ALA A 140 10.20 -23.96 0.94
N ALA A 141 11.04 -23.42 1.82
CA ALA A 141 10.65 -23.11 3.19
C ALA A 141 9.99 -21.72 3.27
N ILE A 142 8.74 -21.68 3.76
CA ILE A 142 7.99 -20.44 3.96
C ILE A 142 7.55 -20.37 5.41
N THR A 143 7.76 -19.22 6.06
CA THR A 143 7.22 -19.01 7.40
C THR A 143 5.70 -18.95 7.35
N SER A 144 5.02 -19.61 8.28
CA SER A 144 3.56 -19.63 8.36
C SER A 144 2.97 -18.22 8.41
N GLN A 145 3.69 -17.28 9.04
CA GLN A 145 3.34 -15.86 9.10
C GLN A 145 3.33 -15.18 7.72
N ARG A 146 4.35 -15.41 6.89
CA ARG A 146 4.40 -14.84 5.52
C ARG A 146 3.31 -15.40 4.62
N LEU A 147 2.96 -16.68 4.80
CA LEU A 147 1.85 -17.29 4.08
C LEU A 147 0.50 -16.69 4.50
N ALA A 148 0.25 -16.55 5.81
CA ALA A 148 -0.97 -15.94 6.34
C ALA A 148 -1.15 -14.50 5.85
N LEU A 149 -0.05 -13.72 5.84
CA LEU A 149 -0.02 -12.37 5.26
C LEU A 149 -0.44 -12.38 3.80
N CYS A 150 0.19 -13.23 2.98
CA CYS A 150 -0.11 -13.32 1.55
C CYS A 150 -1.59 -13.67 1.31
N VAL A 151 -2.14 -14.62 2.07
CA VAL A 151 -3.55 -15.01 1.98
C VAL A 151 -4.46 -13.85 2.36
N ALA A 152 -4.18 -13.15 3.46
CA ALA A 152 -4.94 -11.99 3.89
C ALA A 152 -4.91 -10.86 2.85
N ALA A 153 -3.74 -10.58 2.27
CA ALA A 153 -3.59 -9.55 1.24
C ALA A 153 -4.37 -9.89 -0.03
N VAL A 154 -4.27 -11.14 -0.52
CA VAL A 154 -5.05 -11.62 -1.67
C VAL A 154 -6.54 -11.54 -1.38
N ALA A 155 -6.99 -11.91 -0.19
CA ALA A 155 -8.39 -11.81 0.22
C ALA A 155 -8.89 -10.36 0.21
N VAL A 156 -8.11 -9.41 0.74
CA VAL A 156 -8.44 -7.98 0.72
C VAL A 156 -8.46 -7.43 -0.71
N THR A 157 -7.50 -7.79 -1.55
CA THR A 157 -7.49 -7.41 -2.97
C THR A 157 -8.72 -7.94 -3.70
N ALA A 158 -9.08 -9.21 -3.51
CA ALA A 158 -10.27 -9.81 -4.10
C ALA A 158 -11.55 -9.14 -3.60
N LEU A 159 -11.65 -8.86 -2.31
CA LEU A 159 -12.76 -8.14 -1.70
C LEU A 159 -12.91 -6.73 -2.29
N LEU A 160 -11.81 -6.00 -2.43
CA LEU A 160 -11.82 -4.67 -3.05
C LEU A 160 -12.26 -4.74 -4.51
N TYR A 161 -11.72 -5.67 -5.30
CA TYR A 161 -12.09 -5.83 -6.70
C TYR A 161 -13.57 -6.17 -6.85
N TRP A 162 -14.08 -7.08 -6.01
CA TRP A 162 -15.50 -7.39 -5.94
C TRP A 162 -16.33 -6.17 -5.53
N ALA A 163 -15.90 -5.42 -4.52
CA ALA A 163 -16.60 -4.23 -4.04
C ALA A 163 -16.69 -3.17 -5.16
N LEU A 164 -15.61 -2.92 -5.89
CA LEU A 164 -15.55 -1.97 -7.00
C LEU A 164 -16.42 -2.36 -8.20
N THR A 165 -16.61 -3.66 -8.45
CA THR A 165 -17.36 -4.16 -9.61
C THR A 165 -18.84 -4.42 -9.31
N ARG A 166 -19.16 -4.83 -8.08
CA ARG A 166 -20.52 -5.29 -7.72
C ARG A 166 -21.31 -4.29 -6.87
N THR A 167 -20.68 -3.44 -6.06
CA THR A 167 -21.41 -2.55 -5.14
C THR A 167 -21.80 -1.22 -5.78
N LYS A 168 -22.84 -0.55 -5.23
CA LYS A 168 -23.26 0.80 -5.68
C LYS A 168 -22.14 1.83 -5.50
N LEU A 169 -21.45 1.80 -4.36
CA LEU A 169 -20.31 2.67 -4.07
C LEU A 169 -19.19 2.43 -5.09
N GLY A 170 -18.85 1.16 -5.35
CA GLY A 170 -17.84 0.80 -6.35
C GLY A 170 -18.14 1.31 -7.75
N LYS A 171 -19.38 1.12 -8.21
CA LYS A 171 -19.84 1.65 -9.51
C LYS A 171 -19.77 3.18 -9.56
N ALA A 172 -20.13 3.87 -8.48
CA ALA A 172 -20.06 5.32 -8.40
C ALA A 172 -18.60 5.84 -8.41
N LEU A 173 -17.68 5.21 -7.66
CA LEU A 173 -16.25 5.53 -7.71
C LEU A 173 -15.68 5.34 -9.12
N ARG A 174 -16.02 4.23 -9.78
CA ARG A 174 -15.59 3.96 -11.16
C ARG A 174 -16.15 4.97 -12.15
N ALA A 175 -17.43 5.34 -12.04
CA ALA A 175 -18.04 6.36 -12.88
C ALA A 175 -17.29 7.70 -12.76
N VAL A 176 -17.03 8.15 -11.53
CA VAL A 176 -16.25 9.37 -11.27
C VAL A 176 -14.82 9.30 -11.83
N SER A 177 -14.19 8.12 -11.80
CA SER A 177 -12.83 7.95 -12.32
C SER A 177 -12.73 8.03 -13.84
N ILE A 178 -13.80 7.62 -14.54
CA ILE A 178 -13.88 7.70 -16.00
C ILE A 178 -14.17 9.15 -16.39
N ASP A 179 -15.29 9.69 -15.92
CA ASP A 179 -15.72 11.05 -16.20
C ASP A 179 -16.51 11.60 -14.99
N HIS A 180 -15.89 12.52 -14.26
CA HIS A 180 -16.51 13.11 -13.08
C HIS A 180 -17.65 14.08 -13.43
N GLU A 181 -17.58 14.78 -14.56
CA GLU A 181 -18.63 15.73 -14.96
C GLU A 181 -19.88 14.95 -15.36
N ALA A 182 -19.71 13.92 -16.19
CA ALA A 182 -20.79 13.02 -16.57
C ALA A 182 -21.39 12.31 -15.33
N ALA A 183 -20.55 11.86 -14.39
CA ALA A 183 -21.03 11.25 -13.15
C ALA A 183 -21.85 12.24 -12.29
N MET A 184 -21.43 13.50 -12.21
CA MET A 184 -22.15 14.54 -11.48
C MET A 184 -23.50 14.89 -12.14
N LEU A 185 -23.58 14.88 -13.47
CA LEU A 185 -24.84 15.04 -14.21
C LEU A 185 -25.84 13.90 -13.93
N GLN A 186 -25.34 12.71 -13.57
CA GLN A 186 -26.16 11.58 -13.10
C GLN A 186 -26.48 11.65 -11.60
N GLY A 187 -26.19 12.76 -10.92
CA GLY A 187 -26.48 12.97 -9.50
C GLY A 187 -25.49 12.31 -8.54
N ILE A 188 -24.32 11.85 -9.01
CA ILE A 188 -23.31 11.24 -8.15
C ILE A 188 -22.53 12.36 -7.42
N PRO A 189 -22.55 12.41 -6.07
CA PRO A 189 -21.90 13.49 -5.33
C PRO A 189 -20.38 13.31 -5.30
N TYR A 190 -19.65 14.04 -6.15
CA TYR A 190 -18.19 13.97 -6.28
C TYR A 190 -17.45 14.06 -4.93
N ASN A 191 -17.78 15.06 -4.10
CA ASN A 191 -17.13 15.25 -2.80
C ASN A 191 -17.25 14.05 -1.85
N ARG A 192 -18.37 13.33 -1.90
CA ARG A 192 -18.55 12.11 -1.10
C ARG A 192 -17.75 10.95 -1.68
N MET A 193 -17.72 10.84 -3.02
CA MET A 193 -16.93 9.81 -3.70
C MET A 193 -15.42 10.02 -3.51
N ALA A 194 -14.95 11.27 -3.54
CA ALA A 194 -13.58 11.63 -3.23
C ALA A 194 -13.19 11.24 -1.80
N LEU A 195 -14.03 11.57 -0.80
CA LEU A 195 -13.80 11.16 0.59
C LEU A 195 -13.80 9.63 0.73
N SER A 196 -14.80 8.93 0.18
CA SER A 196 -14.87 7.47 0.23
C SER A 196 -13.65 6.81 -0.43
N GLY A 197 -13.23 7.31 -1.60
CA GLY A 197 -12.04 6.83 -2.30
C GLY A 197 -10.76 7.05 -1.47
N PHE A 198 -10.61 8.23 -0.87
CA PHE A 198 -9.49 8.54 0.03
C PHE A 198 -9.46 7.62 1.25
N MET A 199 -10.60 7.40 1.89
CA MET A 199 -10.70 6.56 3.10
C MET A 199 -10.47 5.08 2.80
N ILE A 200 -10.96 4.57 1.66
CA ILE A 200 -10.66 3.20 1.21
C ILE A 200 -9.16 3.06 0.95
N ALA A 201 -8.55 4.04 0.27
CA ALA A 201 -7.11 4.03 0.03
C ALA A 201 -6.29 4.09 1.34
N ALA A 202 -6.67 4.96 2.28
CA ALA A 202 -6.06 5.02 3.60
C ALA A 202 -6.19 3.68 4.35
N GLY A 203 -7.34 3.03 4.27
CA GLY A 203 -7.56 1.70 4.84
C GLY A 203 -6.67 0.63 4.20
N LEU A 204 -6.51 0.64 2.88
CA LEU A 204 -5.62 -0.29 2.18
C LEU A 204 -4.15 -0.10 2.56
N ALA A 205 -3.68 1.14 2.64
CA ALA A 205 -2.34 1.46 3.12
C ALA A 205 -2.14 1.02 4.56
N ALA A 206 -3.12 1.28 5.42
CA ALA A 206 -3.06 0.90 6.83
C ALA A 206 -3.07 -0.63 7.01
N LEU A 207 -3.89 -1.35 6.24
CA LEU A 207 -3.91 -2.81 6.23
C LEU A 207 -2.57 -3.37 5.76
N ALA A 208 -1.99 -2.84 4.68
CA ALA A 208 -0.68 -3.23 4.21
C ALA A 208 0.41 -2.99 5.28
N GLY A 209 0.36 -1.85 5.98
CA GLY A 209 1.25 -1.51 7.08
C GLY A 209 1.13 -2.47 8.27
N ALA A 210 -0.09 -2.80 8.68
CA ALA A 210 -0.33 -3.74 9.77
C ALA A 210 0.11 -5.17 9.41
N LEU A 211 -0.08 -5.57 8.16
CA LEU A 211 0.32 -6.87 7.64
C LEU A 211 1.84 -7.02 7.55
N ILE A 212 2.56 -5.97 7.14
CA ILE A 212 4.02 -6.05 7.00
C ILE A 212 4.77 -5.97 8.34
N ALA A 213 4.21 -5.25 9.33
CA ALA A 213 4.87 -4.93 10.59
C ALA A 213 5.58 -6.12 11.28
N PRO A 214 5.00 -7.33 11.38
CA PRO A 214 5.65 -8.44 12.06
C PRO A 214 6.72 -9.15 11.21
N VAL A 215 6.82 -8.87 9.91
CA VAL A 215 7.74 -9.54 8.98
C VAL A 215 8.97 -8.69 8.66
N THR A 216 8.93 -7.40 8.95
CA THR A 216 10.00 -6.45 8.64
C THR A 216 10.33 -5.57 9.82
N ILE A 217 11.55 -5.04 9.82
CA ILE A 217 11.95 -3.98 10.73
C ILE A 217 11.08 -2.74 10.48
N VAL A 218 10.39 -2.28 11.52
CA VAL A 218 9.58 -1.06 11.46
C VAL A 218 10.40 0.14 11.92
N SER A 219 10.42 1.18 11.10
CA SER A 219 11.03 2.48 11.36
C SER A 219 10.08 3.62 10.96
N PRO A 220 10.27 4.85 11.45
CA PRO A 220 9.41 5.99 11.08
C PRO A 220 9.37 6.28 9.58
N VAL A 221 10.45 5.96 8.87
CA VAL A 221 10.62 6.24 7.43
C VAL A 221 10.20 5.08 6.52
N ILE A 222 9.72 3.95 7.09
CA ILE A 222 9.33 2.76 6.32
C ILE A 222 8.32 3.08 5.21
N GLY A 223 7.47 4.08 5.41
CA GLY A 223 6.49 4.51 4.42
C GLY A 223 7.10 4.97 3.10
N ALA A 224 8.28 5.61 3.13
CA ALA A 224 8.93 6.18 1.94
C ALA A 224 9.40 5.08 0.97
N ASP A 225 9.98 3.99 1.49
CA ASP A 225 10.47 2.88 0.67
C ASP A 225 9.33 2.20 -0.09
N TYR A 226 8.21 1.93 0.60
CA TYR A 226 7.02 1.33 0.00
C TYR A 226 6.29 2.31 -0.93
N LEU A 227 6.33 3.61 -0.63
CA LEU A 227 5.76 4.65 -1.47
C LEU A 227 6.39 4.67 -2.86
N ILE A 228 7.73 4.66 -2.93
CA ILE A 228 8.45 4.65 -4.22
C ILE A 228 8.05 3.42 -5.03
N LYS A 229 8.12 2.23 -4.43
CA LYS A 229 7.80 0.97 -5.12
C LYS A 229 6.33 0.88 -5.54
N GLY A 230 5.43 1.37 -4.69
CA GLY A 230 4.00 1.47 -4.99
C GLY A 230 3.70 2.43 -6.14
N PHE A 231 4.33 3.60 -6.17
CA PHE A 231 4.21 4.52 -7.31
C PHE A 231 4.71 3.91 -8.60
N ILE A 232 5.86 3.23 -8.57
CA ILE A 232 6.41 2.53 -9.72
C ILE A 232 5.42 1.47 -10.22
N ALA A 233 4.85 0.67 -9.32
CA ALA A 233 3.84 -0.32 -9.66
C ALA A 233 2.59 0.31 -10.31
N VAL A 234 2.11 1.45 -9.81
CA VAL A 234 0.98 2.17 -10.40
C VAL A 234 1.32 2.77 -11.76
N ILE A 235 2.51 3.34 -11.95
CA ILE A 235 2.95 3.91 -13.23
C ILE A 235 3.08 2.81 -14.28
N VAL A 236 3.74 1.70 -13.94
CA VAL A 236 3.90 0.53 -14.81
C VAL A 236 2.53 -0.06 -15.15
N GLY A 237 1.66 -0.23 -14.15
CA GLY A 237 0.31 -0.76 -14.31
C GLY A 237 -0.63 0.13 -15.12
N GLY A 238 -0.44 1.44 -15.04
CA GLY A 238 -1.34 2.48 -15.56
C GLY A 238 -2.12 3.16 -14.44
N LEU A 239 -1.94 4.47 -14.33
CA LEU A 239 -2.57 5.31 -13.32
C LEU A 239 -4.10 5.18 -13.35
N GLY A 240 -4.72 4.93 -12.21
CA GLY A 240 -6.17 4.75 -12.08
C GLY A 240 -6.72 3.38 -12.54
N SER A 241 -5.87 2.46 -13.03
CA SER A 241 -6.27 1.11 -13.42
C SER A 241 -6.04 0.08 -12.32
N VAL A 242 -7.12 -0.40 -11.70
CA VAL A 242 -7.05 -1.42 -10.63
C VAL A 242 -6.37 -2.73 -11.09
N PRO A 243 -6.75 -3.34 -12.24
CA PRO A 243 -6.03 -4.51 -12.75
C PRO A 243 -4.57 -4.19 -13.10
N GLY A 244 -4.32 -2.98 -13.61
CA GLY A 244 -2.98 -2.46 -13.88
C GLY A 244 -2.12 -2.46 -12.62
N ALA A 245 -2.62 -1.91 -11.52
CA ALA A 245 -1.91 -1.85 -10.24
C ALA A 245 -1.59 -3.24 -9.67
N ILE A 246 -2.47 -4.23 -9.87
CA ILE A 246 -2.22 -5.61 -9.45
C ILE A 246 -1.05 -6.20 -10.23
N LEU A 247 -1.08 -6.10 -11.56
CA LEU A 247 0.01 -6.61 -12.40
C LEU A 247 1.32 -5.85 -12.16
N GLY A 248 1.25 -4.52 -12.06
CA GLY A 248 2.40 -3.68 -11.78
C GLY A 248 3.07 -4.04 -10.45
N GLY A 249 2.28 -4.26 -9.38
CA GLY A 249 2.81 -4.69 -8.08
C GLY A 249 3.51 -6.04 -8.14
N LEU A 250 2.97 -7.00 -8.91
CA LEU A 250 3.61 -8.30 -9.13
C LEU A 250 4.91 -8.18 -9.92
N PHE A 251 4.94 -7.37 -10.98
CA PHE A 251 6.15 -7.17 -11.78
C PHE A 251 7.27 -6.51 -10.96
N VAL A 252 6.93 -5.47 -10.19
CA VAL A 252 7.90 -4.78 -9.33
C VAL A 252 8.47 -5.75 -8.28
N ALA A 253 7.62 -6.54 -7.62
CA ALA A 253 8.09 -7.53 -6.65
C ALA A 253 8.92 -8.66 -7.26
N ALA A 254 8.56 -9.12 -8.47
CA ALA A 254 9.33 -10.14 -9.18
C ALA A 254 10.73 -9.62 -9.56
N ILE A 255 10.85 -8.38 -10.05
CA ILE A 255 12.15 -7.79 -10.38
C ILE A 255 12.98 -7.55 -9.13
N GLU A 256 12.36 -7.07 -8.04
CA GLU A 256 13.07 -6.86 -6.79
C GLU A 256 13.67 -8.15 -6.23
N THR A 257 12.88 -9.23 -6.21
CA THR A 257 13.30 -10.50 -5.62
C THR A 257 14.24 -11.29 -6.51
N LEU A 258 13.94 -11.41 -7.81
CA LEU A 258 14.81 -12.10 -8.76
C LEU A 258 16.09 -11.30 -9.00
N GLY A 259 15.97 -9.99 -9.20
CA GLY A 259 17.11 -9.10 -9.41
C GLY A 259 18.01 -9.05 -8.18
N GLY A 260 17.43 -8.96 -6.97
CA GLY A 260 18.18 -8.94 -5.73
C GLY A 260 18.90 -10.26 -5.42
N PHE A 261 18.38 -11.38 -5.93
CA PHE A 261 19.00 -12.69 -5.76
C PHE A 261 20.09 -13.00 -6.79
N TYR A 262 19.83 -12.74 -8.08
CA TYR A 262 20.78 -13.08 -9.16
C TYR A 262 21.88 -12.04 -9.36
N PHE A 263 21.62 -10.79 -8.99
CA PHE A 263 22.59 -9.70 -9.05
C PHE A 263 22.84 -9.20 -7.62
N ASP A 264 22.41 -7.99 -7.31
CA ASP A 264 22.49 -7.38 -6.00
C ASP A 264 21.26 -6.45 -5.80
N PRO A 265 20.91 -6.12 -4.54
CA PRO A 265 19.73 -5.28 -4.25
C PRO A 265 19.76 -3.91 -4.93
N SER A 266 20.94 -3.32 -5.13
CA SER A 266 21.08 -2.01 -5.77
C SER A 266 20.80 -2.11 -7.27
N SER A 267 21.35 -3.11 -7.95
CA SER A 267 21.07 -3.42 -9.36
C SER A 267 19.59 -3.74 -9.58
N ALA A 268 18.95 -4.47 -8.66
CA ALA A 268 17.51 -4.73 -8.72
C ALA A 268 16.70 -3.42 -8.66
N THR A 269 17.09 -2.50 -7.79
CA THR A 269 16.44 -1.18 -7.67
C THR A 269 16.60 -0.37 -8.95
N ILE A 270 17.80 -0.34 -9.54
CA ILE A 270 18.06 0.32 -10.84
C ILE A 270 17.21 -0.32 -11.94
N ALA A 271 17.13 -1.65 -11.99
CA ALA A 271 16.32 -2.37 -12.97
C ALA A 271 14.82 -2.01 -12.90
N ILE A 272 14.29 -1.80 -11.69
CA ILE A 272 12.91 -1.32 -11.51
C ILE A 272 12.72 0.09 -12.10
N PHE A 273 13.67 1.01 -11.91
CA PHE A 273 13.60 2.34 -12.53
C PHE A 273 13.75 2.30 -14.06
N ILE A 274 14.63 1.44 -14.58
CA ILE A 274 14.77 1.21 -16.03
C ILE A 274 13.46 0.67 -16.60
N LEU A 275 12.78 -0.26 -15.90
CA LEU A 275 11.47 -0.75 -16.32
C LEU A 275 10.47 0.40 -16.45
N VAL A 276 10.40 1.31 -15.48
CA VAL A 276 9.51 2.47 -15.54
C VAL A 276 9.80 3.32 -16.77
N ILE A 277 11.07 3.64 -17.03
CA ILE A 277 11.48 4.42 -18.20
C ILE A 277 11.07 3.71 -19.49
N ALA A 278 11.33 2.41 -19.60
CA ALA A 278 10.97 1.61 -20.76
C ALA A 278 9.45 1.57 -20.97
N VAL A 279 8.66 1.37 -19.92
CA VAL A 279 7.20 1.36 -20.00
C VAL A 279 6.66 2.73 -20.41
N LEU A 280 7.19 3.82 -19.86
CA LEU A 280 6.74 5.17 -20.22
C LEU A 280 7.08 5.55 -21.67
N LEU A 281 8.24 5.11 -22.18
CA LEU A 281 8.64 5.31 -23.58
C LEU A 281 7.74 4.54 -24.56
N VAL A 282 7.40 3.29 -24.24
CA VAL A 282 6.62 2.41 -25.14
C VAL A 282 5.11 2.62 -24.98
N ARG A 283 4.65 2.82 -23.75
CA ARG A 283 3.23 3.01 -23.37
C ARG A 283 3.10 4.06 -22.26
N PRO A 284 2.98 5.36 -22.60
CA PRO A 284 2.93 6.45 -21.60
C PRO A 284 1.70 6.41 -20.68
N LYS A 285 0.65 5.67 -21.06
CA LYS A 285 -0.53 5.42 -20.22
C LYS A 285 -0.35 4.22 -19.26
N GLY A 286 0.79 3.53 -19.27
CA GLY A 286 1.04 2.27 -18.57
C GLY A 286 0.51 1.04 -19.33
N LEU A 287 0.70 -0.15 -18.77
CA LEU A 287 0.35 -1.42 -19.41
C LEU A 287 -1.16 -1.58 -19.66
N LEU A 288 -1.98 -1.19 -18.68
CA LEU A 288 -3.45 -1.34 -18.69
C LEU A 288 -4.19 -0.02 -18.40
N GLY A 289 -3.54 1.14 -18.59
CA GLY A 289 -4.18 2.43 -18.43
C GLY A 289 -5.17 2.71 -19.57
N HIS A 290 -6.39 3.10 -19.19
CA HIS A 290 -7.38 3.64 -20.11
C HIS A 290 -7.27 5.15 -19.94
N GLY A 291 -6.96 5.89 -21.01
CA GLY A 291 -6.85 7.34 -20.92
C GLY A 291 -7.82 8.04 -21.82
#